data_AF-A0AAU1D3K7-F1
#
_entry.id   AF-A0AAU1D3K7-F1
#
_cell.length_a   1.000
_cell.length_b   1.000
_cell.length_c   1.000
_cell.angle_alpha   90.00
_cell.angle_beta   90.00
_cell.angle_gamma   90.00
#
_symmetry.space_group_name_H-M   'P 1'
#
loop_
_entity.id
_entity.type
_entity.pdbx_description
1 polymer ?
#
loop_
_entity_poly.entity_id
_entity_poly.type
_entity_poly.pdbx_seq_one_letter_code
_entity_poly.pdbx_strand_id
1 'polypeptide(L)'
;MKAARAAWRGLKPVHGMIYFAPEGRRRYADLGLSGRAGYFASRSAAFGRASAELVISTFYNFNPGLVRKALDGVWDAATPQQVLDARHAAASEALRRAGIHELPALDEVLTLTRRAADAACEHTQGRPLFAAHAALPWPEERVLQLWHAQTLLREFRGDGHVACLLSEGVGGLEALVLHAATGEVPVDFLKASRAWPEEEWADTEERLRTRGLLDGDSLSPEGVRLRRHIEDRTDRLALPAYAALGDADCERLAELASPFGQAVVEAGLLKLG
;
A
#
# COMPACT_ATOMS: atom_id res chain seq x y z
N MET A 1 -5.97 1.29 -19.91
CA MET A 1 -6.53 0.84 -18.59
C MET A 1 -6.13 -0.58 -18.18
N LYS A 2 -6.45 -1.62 -18.96
CA LYS A 2 -6.13 -3.02 -18.59
C LYS A 2 -4.63 -3.25 -18.40
N ALA A 3 -3.82 -2.78 -19.35
CA ALA A 3 -2.36 -2.87 -19.28
C ALA A 3 -1.78 -2.13 -18.06
N ALA A 4 -2.21 -0.88 -17.80
CA ALA A 4 -1.83 -0.14 -16.60
C ALA A 4 -2.15 -0.89 -15.30
N ARG A 5 -3.33 -1.52 -15.21
CA ARG A 5 -3.71 -2.35 -14.04
C ARG A 5 -2.84 -3.61 -13.92
N ALA A 6 -2.49 -4.23 -15.03
CA ALA A 6 -1.60 -5.40 -15.07
C ALA A 6 -0.18 -5.04 -14.63
N ALA A 7 0.38 -3.95 -15.18
CA ALA A 7 1.68 -3.40 -14.78
C ALA A 7 1.73 -3.09 -13.28
N TRP A 8 0.73 -2.37 -12.76
CA TRP A 8 0.61 -2.09 -11.32
C TRP A 8 0.56 -3.38 -10.48
N ARG A 9 -0.23 -4.38 -10.88
CA ARG A 9 -0.33 -5.66 -10.16
C ARG A 9 0.98 -6.43 -10.15
N GLY A 10 1.67 -6.49 -11.29
CA GLY A 10 2.92 -7.25 -11.43
C GLY A 10 4.06 -6.69 -10.58
N LEU A 11 4.14 -5.35 -10.43
CA LEU A 11 5.18 -4.69 -9.64
C LEU A 11 4.79 -4.44 -8.18
N LYS A 12 3.52 -4.61 -7.81
CA LYS A 12 3.04 -4.47 -6.42
C LYS A 12 3.91 -5.23 -5.39
N PRO A 13 4.40 -6.46 -5.63
CA PRO A 13 5.26 -7.16 -4.67
C PRO A 13 6.56 -6.42 -4.36
N VAL A 14 7.18 -5.75 -5.35
CA VAL A 14 8.43 -4.99 -5.19
C VAL A 14 8.32 -3.99 -4.06
N HIS A 15 7.21 -3.25 -3.98
CA HIS A 15 6.93 -2.39 -2.83
C HIS A 15 6.47 -3.20 -1.61
N GLY A 16 5.46 -4.06 -1.80
CA GLY A 16 4.69 -4.67 -0.72
C GLY A 16 5.52 -5.46 0.28
N MET A 17 6.64 -6.02 -0.17
CA MET A 17 7.58 -6.79 0.64
C MET A 17 8.10 -6.06 1.89
N ILE A 18 8.23 -4.73 1.85
CA ILE A 18 8.84 -3.96 2.95
C ILE A 18 8.06 -4.06 4.26
N TYR A 19 6.77 -4.40 4.18
CA TYR A 19 5.90 -4.57 5.35
C TYR A 19 6.11 -5.91 6.07
N PHE A 20 6.82 -6.84 5.45
CA PHE A 20 7.02 -8.21 5.93
C PHE A 20 8.48 -8.62 6.02
N ALA A 21 9.38 -7.92 5.32
CA ALA A 21 10.81 -8.19 5.29
C ALA A 21 11.43 -8.18 6.70
N PRO A 22 12.16 -9.24 7.10
CA PRO A 22 12.82 -9.31 8.40
C PRO A 22 13.85 -8.19 8.61
N GLU A 23 14.45 -7.69 7.53
CA GLU A 23 15.39 -6.57 7.52
C GLU A 23 14.75 -5.31 8.11
N GLY A 24 13.50 -5.03 7.75
CA GLY A 24 12.73 -3.91 8.30
C GLY A 24 12.52 -4.09 9.80
N ARG A 25 12.02 -5.26 10.22
CA ARG A 25 11.77 -5.56 11.64
C ARG A 25 13.04 -5.40 12.48
N ARG A 26 14.17 -5.92 12.01
CA ARG A 26 15.47 -5.81 12.69
C ARG A 26 15.88 -4.35 12.84
N ARG A 27 15.92 -3.59 11.74
CA ARG A 27 16.38 -2.20 11.73
C ARG A 27 15.47 -1.26 12.53
N TYR A 28 14.17 -1.49 12.56
CA TYR A 28 13.26 -0.71 13.40
C TYR A 28 13.45 -1.03 14.89
N ALA A 29 13.71 -2.29 15.23
CA ALA A 29 14.01 -2.67 16.62
C ALA A 29 15.29 -2.01 17.15
N ASP A 30 16.31 -1.83 16.30
CA ASP A 30 17.55 -1.10 16.63
C ASP A 30 17.27 0.39 16.97
N LEU A 31 16.15 0.94 16.50
CA LEU A 31 15.65 2.29 16.83
C LEU A 31 14.70 2.30 18.04
N GLY A 32 14.55 1.19 18.75
CA GLY A 32 13.57 1.03 19.84
C GLY A 32 12.12 0.84 19.38
N LEU A 33 11.89 0.66 18.07
CA LEU A 33 10.55 0.52 17.48
C LEU A 33 10.23 -0.95 17.19
N SER A 34 9.44 -1.57 18.06
CA SER A 34 9.06 -2.99 17.93
C SER A 34 7.63 -3.21 17.45
N GLY A 35 7.39 -4.37 16.84
CA GLY A 35 6.05 -4.79 16.42
C GLY A 35 5.35 -3.79 15.50
N ARG A 36 4.16 -3.34 15.91
CA ARG A 36 3.31 -2.42 15.13
C ARG A 36 3.87 -1.00 15.07
N ALA A 37 4.68 -0.58 16.05
CA ALA A 37 5.30 0.74 16.05
C ALA A 37 6.18 0.92 14.81
N GLY A 38 7.05 -0.04 14.50
CA GLY A 38 7.89 -0.01 13.30
C GLY A 38 7.09 0.03 11.99
N TYR A 39 5.96 -0.69 11.92
CA TYR A 39 5.08 -0.64 10.74
C TYR A 39 4.49 0.77 10.51
N PHE A 40 3.86 1.34 11.53
CA PHE A 40 3.21 2.65 11.39
C PHE A 40 4.25 3.75 11.20
N ALA A 41 5.28 3.79 12.05
CA ALA A 41 6.36 4.76 11.97
C ALA A 41 7.04 4.75 10.61
N SER A 42 7.40 3.56 10.09
CA SER A 42 8.12 3.48 8.81
C SER A 42 7.33 4.01 7.63
N ARG A 43 6.00 3.83 7.62
CA ARG A 43 5.17 4.31 6.51
C ARG A 43 4.75 5.76 6.68
N SER A 44 4.59 6.25 7.93
CA SER A 44 4.17 7.62 8.23
C SER A 44 5.30 8.62 8.38
N ALA A 45 6.57 8.18 8.52
CA ALA A 45 7.73 9.07 8.70
C ALA A 45 7.91 10.10 7.57
N ALA A 46 7.36 9.84 6.38
CA ALA A 46 7.35 10.82 5.28
C ALA A 46 6.56 12.10 5.62
N PHE A 47 5.61 12.04 6.56
CA PHE A 47 4.92 13.22 7.10
C PHE A 47 5.75 13.98 8.15
N GLY A 48 6.95 13.52 8.48
CA GLY A 48 7.69 13.98 9.66
C GLY A 48 7.15 13.35 10.94
N ARG A 49 7.04 14.14 12.01
CA ARG A 49 6.52 13.69 13.33
C ARG A 49 4.99 13.60 13.30
N ALA A 50 4.46 12.64 12.54
CA ALA A 50 3.03 12.45 12.32
C ALA A 50 2.25 12.15 13.62
N SER A 51 1.11 12.80 13.83
CA SER A 51 0.19 12.42 14.91
C SER A 51 -0.50 11.09 14.61
N ALA A 52 -1.01 10.43 15.65
CA ALA A 52 -1.81 9.21 15.47
C ALA A 52 -3.06 9.45 14.62
N GLU A 53 -3.73 10.59 14.78
CA GLU A 53 -4.95 10.93 14.02
C GLU A 53 -4.68 11.11 12.53
N LEU A 54 -3.52 11.69 12.15
CA LEU A 54 -3.10 11.77 10.76
C LEU A 54 -2.88 10.38 10.15
N VAL A 55 -2.29 9.47 10.92
CA VAL A 55 -2.07 8.08 10.48
C VAL A 55 -3.39 7.31 10.41
N ILE A 56 -4.31 7.48 11.37
CA ILE A 56 -5.65 6.88 11.34
C ILE A 56 -6.39 7.32 10.07
N SER A 57 -6.39 8.63 9.80
CA SER A 57 -7.06 9.19 8.63
C SER A 57 -6.53 8.62 7.31
N THR A 58 -5.20 8.53 7.16
CA THR A 58 -4.56 8.14 5.90
C THR A 58 -4.40 6.62 5.74
N PHE A 59 -4.40 5.85 6.84
CA PHE A 59 -4.31 4.39 6.80
C PHE A 59 -5.68 3.72 6.90
N TYR A 60 -6.74 4.51 7.09
CA TYR A 60 -8.18 4.30 6.89
C TYR A 60 -8.85 3.11 7.59
N ASN A 61 -8.30 1.90 7.46
CA ASN A 61 -8.96 0.66 7.88
C ASN A 61 -8.34 -0.01 9.10
N PHE A 62 -7.36 0.61 9.75
CA PHE A 62 -6.83 0.12 11.02
C PHE A 62 -7.74 0.54 12.19
N ASN A 63 -7.85 -0.31 13.21
CA ASN A 63 -8.48 0.08 14.46
C ASN A 63 -7.76 1.32 15.06
N PRO A 64 -8.47 2.43 15.34
CA PRO A 64 -7.84 3.65 15.86
C PRO A 64 -7.08 3.47 17.17
N GLY A 65 -7.57 2.61 18.07
CA GLY A 65 -6.91 2.30 19.34
C GLY A 65 -5.55 1.62 19.14
N LEU A 66 -5.46 0.71 18.17
CA LEU A 66 -4.18 0.11 17.78
C LEU A 66 -3.18 1.17 17.29
N VAL A 67 -3.63 2.08 16.41
CA VAL A 67 -2.75 3.10 15.82
C VAL A 67 -2.22 4.05 16.90
N ARG A 68 -3.10 4.54 17.79
CA ARG A 68 -2.70 5.40 18.92
C ARG A 68 -1.67 4.71 19.82
N LYS A 69 -1.94 3.48 20.23
CA LYS A 69 -1.02 2.69 21.06
C LYS A 69 0.33 2.46 20.36
N ALA A 70 0.31 2.22 19.05
CA ALA A 70 1.53 1.92 18.31
C ALA A 70 2.40 3.16 18.03
N LEU A 71 1.81 4.35 17.99
CA LEU A 71 2.53 5.62 17.76
C LEU A 71 2.91 6.36 19.03
N ASP A 72 2.40 5.93 20.18
CA ASP A 72 2.76 6.47 21.49
C ASP A 72 4.28 6.35 21.73
N GLY A 73 4.94 7.47 22.06
CA GLY A 73 6.39 7.56 22.28
C GLY A 73 7.31 7.32 21.07
N VAL A 74 6.78 6.99 19.87
CA VAL A 74 7.58 6.64 18.69
C VAL A 74 8.57 7.74 18.31
N TRP A 75 8.08 8.98 18.25
CA TRP A 75 8.90 10.10 17.81
C TRP A 75 9.86 10.61 18.89
N ASP A 76 9.71 10.14 20.13
CA ASP A 76 10.67 10.43 21.20
C ASP A 76 11.82 9.41 21.19
N ALA A 77 11.54 8.16 20.75
CA ALA A 77 12.54 7.12 20.56
C ALA A 77 13.38 7.31 19.28
N ALA A 78 12.77 7.74 18.17
CA ALA A 78 13.44 7.89 16.89
C ALA A 78 12.93 9.10 16.10
N THR A 79 13.84 9.76 15.36
CA THR A 79 13.47 10.80 14.42
C THR A 79 12.85 10.22 13.15
N PRO A 80 11.97 10.96 12.44
CA PRO A 80 11.46 10.53 11.14
C PRO A 80 12.57 10.17 10.14
N GLN A 81 13.67 10.93 10.12
CA GLN A 81 14.79 10.65 9.22
C GLN A 81 15.46 9.30 9.53
N GLN A 82 15.74 9.01 10.81
CA GLN A 82 16.32 7.70 11.19
C GLN A 82 15.42 6.53 10.76
N VAL A 83 14.11 6.70 10.88
CA VAL A 83 13.13 5.69 10.47
C VAL A 83 13.10 5.52 8.94
N LEU A 84 13.18 6.62 8.18
CA LEU A 84 13.27 6.58 6.71
C LEU A 84 14.57 5.93 6.24
N ASP A 85 15.70 6.26 6.86
CA ASP A 85 17.00 5.67 6.55
C ASP A 85 17.00 4.16 6.83
N ALA A 86 16.45 3.74 7.98
CA ALA A 86 16.26 2.34 8.31
C ALA A 86 15.37 1.61 7.30
N ARG A 87 14.28 2.25 6.84
CA ARG A 87 13.37 1.71 5.83
C ARG A 87 14.06 1.56 4.46
N HIS A 88 14.83 2.56 4.03
CA HIS A 88 15.58 2.50 2.77
C HIS A 88 16.65 1.42 2.81
N ALA A 89 17.42 1.34 3.89
CA ALA A 89 18.43 0.31 4.06
C ALA A 89 17.81 -1.10 4.10
N ALA A 90 16.65 -1.27 4.76
CA ALA A 90 15.90 -2.52 4.73
C ALA A 90 15.44 -2.91 3.33
N ALA A 91 14.90 -1.94 2.57
CA ALA A 91 14.41 -2.18 1.22
C ALA A 91 15.55 -2.56 0.25
N SER A 92 16.70 -1.87 0.33
CA SER A 92 17.87 -2.18 -0.50
C SER A 92 18.38 -3.60 -0.20
N GLU A 93 18.60 -3.93 1.07
CA GLU A 93 19.08 -5.24 1.51
C GLU A 93 18.14 -6.37 1.05
N ALA A 94 16.82 -6.20 1.27
CA ALA A 94 15.82 -7.20 0.89
C ALA A 94 15.73 -7.39 -0.64
N LEU A 95 15.66 -6.31 -1.42
CA LEU A 95 15.53 -6.40 -2.89
C LEU A 95 16.80 -6.92 -3.56
N ARG A 96 17.98 -6.63 -3.00
CA ARG A 96 19.23 -7.25 -3.44
C ARG A 96 19.25 -8.74 -3.15
N ARG A 97 18.81 -9.14 -1.95
CA ARG A 97 18.67 -10.56 -1.59
C ARG A 97 17.69 -11.30 -2.52
N ALA A 98 16.69 -10.60 -3.05
CA ALA A 98 15.78 -11.14 -4.06
C ALA A 98 16.31 -11.07 -5.51
N GLY A 99 17.55 -10.65 -5.75
CA GLY A 99 18.15 -10.61 -7.09
C GLY A 99 17.57 -9.54 -8.02
N ILE A 100 16.76 -8.60 -7.52
CA ILE A 100 16.09 -7.59 -8.37
C ILE A 100 17.09 -6.73 -9.15
N HIS A 101 18.21 -6.41 -8.52
CA HIS A 101 19.30 -5.64 -9.12
C HIS A 101 20.02 -6.34 -10.30
N GLU A 102 19.80 -7.65 -10.47
CA GLU A 102 20.42 -8.46 -11.53
C GLU A 102 19.45 -8.78 -12.67
N LEU A 103 18.17 -8.39 -12.54
CA LEU A 103 17.16 -8.66 -13.57
C LEU A 103 17.47 -7.88 -14.86
N PRO A 104 17.53 -8.54 -16.04
CA PRO A 104 17.96 -7.89 -17.29
C PRO A 104 17.15 -6.66 -17.70
N ALA A 105 15.86 -6.61 -17.36
CA ALA A 105 14.95 -5.53 -17.75
C ALA A 105 14.85 -4.39 -16.71
N LEU A 106 15.73 -4.36 -15.69
CA LEU A 106 15.66 -3.38 -14.60
C LEU A 106 15.67 -1.93 -15.12
N ASP A 107 16.59 -1.58 -16.02
CA ASP A 107 16.71 -0.20 -16.50
C ASP A 107 15.46 0.25 -17.30
N GLU A 108 14.87 -0.66 -18.08
CA GLU A 108 13.65 -0.37 -18.86
C GLU A 108 12.44 -0.21 -17.93
N VAL A 109 12.25 -1.15 -16.99
CA VAL A 109 11.18 -1.08 -15.99
C VAL A 109 11.32 0.16 -15.11
N LEU A 110 12.54 0.49 -14.67
CA LEU A 110 12.82 1.69 -13.91
C LEU A 110 12.46 2.95 -14.71
N THR A 111 12.86 3.03 -15.98
CA THR A 111 12.57 4.19 -16.83
C THR A 111 11.05 4.41 -16.98
N LEU A 112 10.29 3.34 -17.26
CA LEU A 112 8.84 3.40 -17.42
C LEU A 112 8.14 3.74 -16.10
N THR A 113 8.54 3.11 -15.00
CA THR A 113 7.94 3.38 -13.68
C THR A 113 8.28 4.77 -13.15
N ARG A 114 9.49 5.27 -13.43
CA ARG A 114 9.92 6.62 -13.11
C ARG A 114 9.05 7.65 -13.83
N ARG A 115 8.87 7.51 -15.14
CA ARG A 115 7.98 8.39 -15.93
C ARG A 115 6.56 8.44 -15.37
N ALA A 116 6.01 7.27 -15.01
CA ALA A 116 4.67 7.22 -14.41
C ALA A 116 4.61 7.88 -13.03
N ALA A 117 5.64 7.70 -12.20
CA ALA A 117 5.74 8.33 -10.89
C ALA A 117 5.89 9.85 -10.99
N ASP A 118 6.73 10.34 -11.91
CA ASP A 118 6.90 11.78 -12.16
C ASP A 118 5.58 12.41 -12.65
N ALA A 119 4.84 11.74 -13.54
CA ALA A 119 3.49 12.20 -13.93
C ALA A 119 2.51 12.22 -12.75
N ALA A 120 2.57 11.24 -11.85
CA ALA A 120 1.74 11.25 -10.64
C ALA A 120 2.03 12.47 -9.74
N CYS A 121 3.27 12.97 -9.72
CA CYS A 121 3.66 14.14 -8.92
C CYS A 121 2.97 15.44 -9.38
N GLU A 122 2.44 15.49 -10.60
CA GLU A 122 1.61 16.61 -11.08
C GLU A 122 0.17 16.59 -10.49
N HIS A 123 -0.18 15.55 -9.73
CA HIS A 123 -1.55 15.30 -9.24
C HIS A 123 -1.61 15.00 -7.73
N THR A 124 -0.83 15.72 -6.92
CA THR A 124 -0.70 15.53 -5.46
C THR A 124 -1.95 15.92 -4.66
N GLN A 125 -2.82 16.77 -5.20
CA GLN A 125 -4.02 17.28 -4.52
C GLN A 125 -4.92 16.15 -4.00
N GLY A 126 -5.30 16.24 -2.72
CA GLY A 126 -6.14 15.22 -2.06
C GLY A 126 -5.43 13.88 -1.81
N ARG A 127 -4.11 13.81 -1.99
CA ARG A 127 -3.31 12.58 -1.81
C ARG A 127 -2.21 12.79 -0.78
N PRO A 128 -2.56 12.90 0.52
CA PRO A 128 -1.61 13.31 1.54
C PRO A 128 -0.44 12.34 1.70
N LEU A 129 -0.68 11.02 1.71
CA LEU A 129 0.38 10.05 1.93
C LEU A 129 1.29 9.95 0.70
N PHE A 130 0.71 9.97 -0.50
CA PHE A 130 1.47 10.10 -1.73
C PHE A 130 2.34 11.36 -1.73
N ALA A 131 1.76 12.53 -1.44
CA ALA A 131 2.45 13.81 -1.47
C ALA A 131 3.62 13.84 -0.48
N ALA A 132 3.44 13.25 0.70
CA ALA A 132 4.50 13.12 1.70
C ALA A 132 5.68 12.28 1.18
N HIS A 133 5.43 11.14 0.54
CA HIS A 133 6.49 10.32 -0.06
C HIS A 133 7.12 10.97 -1.29
N ALA A 134 6.32 11.66 -2.12
CA ALA A 134 6.78 12.35 -3.33
C ALA A 134 7.71 13.54 -3.03
N ALA A 135 7.63 14.12 -1.83
CA ALA A 135 8.51 15.19 -1.38
C ALA A 135 9.90 14.69 -0.93
N LEU A 136 10.10 13.38 -0.77
CA LEU A 136 11.39 12.80 -0.39
C LEU A 136 12.37 12.82 -1.58
N PRO A 137 13.68 12.96 -1.33
CA PRO A 137 14.67 12.87 -2.41
C PRO A 137 14.67 11.45 -3.02
N TRP A 138 14.88 11.39 -4.33
CA TRP A 138 15.07 10.12 -5.02
C TRP A 138 16.38 9.45 -4.57
N PRO A 139 16.36 8.15 -4.25
CA PRO A 139 17.58 7.40 -3.94
C PRO A 139 18.58 7.37 -5.11
N GLU A 140 19.87 7.21 -4.83
CA GLU A 140 20.89 7.06 -5.88
C GLU A 140 20.91 5.67 -6.51
N GLU A 141 20.65 4.64 -5.70
CA GLU A 141 20.72 3.25 -6.12
C GLU A 141 19.52 2.84 -7.00
N ARG A 142 19.78 2.26 -8.18
CA ARG A 142 18.74 1.87 -9.15
C ARG A 142 17.59 1.02 -8.57
N VAL A 143 17.92 0.00 -7.78
CA VAL A 143 16.89 -0.88 -7.18
C VAL A 143 16.01 -0.11 -6.17
N LEU A 144 16.60 0.85 -5.45
CA LEU A 144 15.85 1.74 -4.56
C LEU A 144 15.05 2.79 -5.33
N GLN A 145 15.53 3.28 -6.48
CA GLN A 145 14.74 4.14 -7.35
C GLN A 145 13.49 3.40 -7.85
N LEU A 146 13.62 2.13 -8.26
CA LEU A 146 12.46 1.33 -8.64
C LEU A 146 11.49 1.18 -7.47
N TRP A 147 12.00 0.83 -6.28
CA TRP A 147 11.17 0.69 -5.09
C TRP A 147 10.49 2.00 -4.67
N HIS A 148 11.18 3.13 -4.79
CA HIS A 148 10.62 4.45 -4.54
C HIS A 148 9.53 4.78 -5.56
N ALA A 149 9.75 4.56 -6.85
CA ALA A 149 8.72 4.72 -7.89
C ALA A 149 7.48 3.87 -7.58
N GLN A 150 7.65 2.61 -7.14
CA GLN A 150 6.53 1.76 -6.73
C GLN A 150 5.85 2.24 -5.45
N THR A 151 6.60 2.84 -4.51
CA THR A 151 6.02 3.51 -3.33
C THR A 151 5.09 4.64 -3.78
N LEU A 152 5.58 5.52 -4.63
CA LEU A 152 4.82 6.66 -5.17
C LEU A 152 3.54 6.20 -5.89
N LEU A 153 3.66 5.29 -6.86
CA LEU A 153 2.50 4.79 -7.61
C LEU A 153 1.48 4.07 -6.72
N ARG A 154 1.95 3.31 -5.72
CA ARG A 154 1.09 2.64 -4.76
C ARG A 154 0.34 3.64 -3.90
N GLU A 155 1.03 4.59 -3.27
CA GLU A 155 0.38 5.57 -2.40
C GLU A 155 -0.53 6.51 -3.21
N PHE A 156 -0.17 6.84 -4.45
CA PHE A 156 -1.03 7.56 -5.38
C PHE A 156 -2.37 6.83 -5.57
N ARG A 157 -2.34 5.56 -5.98
CA ARG A 157 -3.58 4.75 -6.11
C ARG A 157 -4.29 4.60 -4.77
N GLY A 158 -3.55 4.41 -3.68
CA GLY A 158 -4.05 4.20 -2.33
C GLY A 158 -4.89 5.37 -1.80
N ASP A 159 -4.38 6.59 -1.89
CA ASP A 159 -5.11 7.80 -1.49
C ASP A 159 -6.37 8.00 -2.34
N GLY A 160 -6.31 7.68 -3.64
CA GLY A 160 -7.47 7.68 -4.51
C GLY A 160 -8.54 6.67 -4.07
N HIS A 161 -8.14 5.48 -3.64
CA HIS A 161 -9.05 4.47 -3.10
C HIS A 161 -9.71 4.93 -1.80
N VAL A 162 -8.95 5.54 -0.89
CA VAL A 162 -9.47 6.14 0.35
C VAL A 162 -10.51 7.22 0.03
N ALA A 163 -10.23 8.10 -0.94
CA ALA A 163 -11.19 9.10 -1.38
C ALA A 163 -12.48 8.48 -1.94
N CYS A 164 -12.38 7.39 -2.72
CA CYS A 164 -13.56 6.66 -3.20
C CYS A 164 -14.39 6.10 -2.04
N LEU A 165 -13.77 5.37 -1.10
CA LEU A 165 -14.44 4.81 0.07
C LEU A 165 -15.18 5.89 0.87
N LEU A 166 -14.49 7.00 1.16
CA LEU A 166 -15.06 8.13 1.89
C LEU A 166 -16.26 8.73 1.14
N SER A 167 -16.14 8.95 -0.17
CA SER A 167 -17.21 9.56 -0.98
C SER A 167 -18.45 8.69 -1.11
N GLU A 168 -18.30 7.37 -1.00
CA GLU A 168 -19.40 6.39 -1.05
C GLU A 168 -19.94 6.06 0.35
N GLY A 169 -19.47 6.76 1.40
CA GLY A 169 -19.90 6.55 2.77
C GLY A 169 -19.55 5.15 3.31
N VAL A 170 -18.42 4.58 2.87
CA VAL A 170 -17.92 3.29 3.35
C VAL A 170 -16.81 3.53 4.37
N GLY A 171 -17.09 3.20 5.63
CA GLY A 171 -16.13 3.36 6.73
C GLY A 171 -14.95 2.40 6.68
N GLY A 172 -13.95 2.61 7.55
CA GLY A 172 -12.73 1.80 7.59
C GLY A 172 -12.98 0.31 7.85
N LEU A 173 -13.81 -0.02 8.85
CA LEU A 173 -14.18 -1.41 9.16
C LEU A 173 -15.13 -2.00 8.11
N GLU A 174 -16.09 -1.22 7.61
CA GLU A 174 -16.98 -1.65 6.51
C GLU A 174 -16.19 -2.04 5.27
N ALA A 175 -15.15 -1.27 4.91
CA ALA A 175 -14.27 -1.59 3.79
C ALA A 175 -13.55 -2.94 3.97
N LEU A 176 -13.18 -3.30 5.20
CA LEU A 176 -12.59 -4.61 5.50
C LEU A 176 -13.61 -5.74 5.39
N VAL A 177 -14.80 -5.55 5.95
CA VAL A 177 -15.87 -6.56 5.90
C VAL A 177 -16.29 -6.82 4.45
N LEU A 178 -16.49 -5.76 3.65
CA LEU A 178 -16.80 -5.86 2.22
C LEU A 178 -15.66 -6.54 1.43
N HIS A 179 -14.40 -6.35 1.84
CA HIS A 179 -13.29 -7.06 1.23
C HIS A 179 -13.25 -8.53 1.64
N ALA A 180 -13.52 -8.85 2.91
CA ALA A 180 -13.54 -10.22 3.41
C ALA A 180 -14.65 -11.05 2.74
N ALA A 181 -15.82 -10.44 2.54
CA ALA A 181 -16.99 -11.02 1.90
C ALA A 181 -16.78 -11.38 0.40
N THR A 182 -15.62 -11.04 -0.19
CA THR A 182 -15.25 -11.50 -1.54
C THR A 182 -14.58 -12.87 -1.53
N GLY A 183 -14.13 -13.33 -0.36
CA GLY A 183 -13.32 -14.55 -0.22
C GLY A 183 -11.88 -14.41 -0.71
N GLU A 184 -11.45 -13.23 -1.18
CA GLU A 184 -10.08 -13.02 -1.70
C GLU A 184 -9.03 -13.01 -0.58
N VAL A 185 -9.42 -12.65 0.65
CA VAL A 185 -8.54 -12.61 1.83
C VAL A 185 -9.27 -13.20 3.04
N PRO A 186 -8.63 -14.11 3.82
CA PRO A 186 -9.25 -14.69 5.00
C PRO A 186 -9.66 -13.64 6.06
N VAL A 187 -10.87 -13.80 6.61
CA VAL A 187 -11.43 -12.93 7.67
C VAL A 187 -10.48 -12.84 8.87
N ASP A 188 -9.99 -13.98 9.36
CA ASP A 188 -9.10 -14.04 10.53
C ASP A 188 -7.81 -13.26 10.32
N PHE A 189 -7.27 -13.29 9.10
CA PHE A 189 -6.10 -12.50 8.75
C PHE A 189 -6.41 -11.00 8.78
N LEU A 190 -7.56 -10.56 8.26
CA LEU A 190 -7.96 -9.15 8.29
C LEU A 190 -8.20 -8.67 9.72
N LYS A 191 -8.92 -9.44 10.54
CA LYS A 191 -9.13 -9.15 11.97
C LYS A 191 -7.80 -9.05 12.71
N ALA A 192 -6.91 -10.04 12.58
CA ALA A 192 -5.60 -10.03 13.25
C ALA A 192 -4.67 -8.90 12.75
N SER A 193 -4.71 -8.59 11.45
CA SER A 193 -3.81 -7.59 10.85
C SER A 193 -4.27 -6.15 11.06
N ARG A 194 -5.55 -5.92 11.35
CA ARG A 194 -6.17 -4.59 11.56
C ARG A 194 -6.65 -4.35 12.99
N ALA A 195 -6.64 -5.39 13.83
CA ALA A 195 -6.96 -5.40 15.25
C ALA A 195 -8.35 -4.86 15.60
N TRP A 196 -9.35 -5.22 14.79
CA TRP A 196 -10.74 -4.94 15.11
C TRP A 196 -11.32 -6.04 16.03
N PRO A 197 -12.04 -5.67 17.11
CA PRO A 197 -12.73 -6.64 17.96
C PRO A 197 -13.80 -7.43 17.21
N GLU A 198 -14.06 -8.65 17.67
CA GLU A 198 -15.07 -9.56 17.09
C GLU A 198 -16.47 -8.93 17.10
N GLU A 199 -16.84 -8.28 18.20
CA GLU A 199 -18.14 -7.62 18.39
C GLU A 199 -18.33 -6.48 17.38
N GLU A 200 -17.35 -5.57 17.25
CA GLU A 200 -17.42 -4.47 16.29
C GLU A 200 -17.50 -4.99 14.84
N TRP A 201 -16.83 -6.10 14.54
CA TRP A 201 -16.91 -6.76 13.24
C TRP A 201 -18.32 -7.31 12.97
N ALA A 202 -18.88 -8.07 13.90
CA ALA A 202 -20.23 -8.64 13.79
C ALA A 202 -21.30 -7.55 13.66
N ASP A 203 -21.20 -6.48 14.45
CA ASP A 203 -22.10 -5.32 14.35
C ASP A 203 -21.99 -4.63 12.99
N THR A 204 -20.79 -4.60 12.41
CA THR A 204 -20.56 -4.02 11.08
C THR A 204 -21.17 -4.88 9.99
N GLU A 205 -21.02 -6.20 10.08
CA GLU A 205 -21.70 -7.12 9.17
C GLU A 205 -23.21 -6.92 9.21
N GLU A 206 -23.81 -6.81 10.40
CA GLU A 206 -25.25 -6.61 10.54
C GLU A 206 -25.73 -5.28 9.94
N ARG A 207 -24.98 -4.20 10.14
CA ARG A 207 -25.26 -2.92 9.47
C ARG A 207 -25.17 -3.04 7.95
N LEU A 208 -24.19 -3.78 7.42
CA LEU A 208 -24.03 -3.98 5.98
C LEU A 208 -25.13 -4.88 5.39
N ARG A 209 -25.61 -5.90 6.13
CA ARG A 209 -26.80 -6.69 5.77
C ARG A 209 -28.06 -5.81 5.75
N THR A 210 -28.23 -4.96 6.76
CA THR A 210 -29.36 -3.99 6.81
C THR A 210 -29.32 -3.01 5.64
N ARG A 211 -28.12 -2.59 5.20
CA ARG A 211 -27.91 -1.78 3.98
C ARG A 211 -28.07 -2.56 2.68
N GLY A 212 -28.33 -3.87 2.75
CA GLY A 212 -28.47 -4.75 1.60
C GLY A 212 -27.17 -5.02 0.85
N LEU A 213 -26.00 -4.81 1.47
CA LEU A 213 -24.69 -5.00 0.83
C LEU A 213 -24.08 -6.39 1.05
N LEU A 214 -24.60 -7.13 2.04
CA LEU A 214 -24.23 -8.52 2.32
C LEU A 214 -25.44 -9.43 2.19
N ASP A 215 -25.18 -10.67 1.77
CA ASP A 215 -26.10 -11.80 1.79
C ASP A 215 -25.40 -12.95 2.53
N GLY A 216 -25.79 -13.17 3.78
CA GLY A 216 -25.03 -14.00 4.72
C GLY A 216 -23.63 -13.44 4.98
N ASP A 217 -22.61 -14.24 4.63
CA ASP A 217 -21.18 -13.91 4.76
C ASP A 217 -20.54 -13.46 3.44
N SER A 218 -21.34 -13.36 2.37
CA SER A 218 -20.91 -12.96 1.03
C SER A 218 -21.48 -11.60 0.63
N LEU A 219 -20.91 -10.99 -0.41
CA LEU A 219 -21.50 -9.79 -1.00
C LEU A 219 -22.86 -10.11 -1.65
N SER A 220 -23.86 -9.28 -1.39
CA SER A 220 -25.11 -9.28 -2.16
C SER A 220 -24.88 -8.75 -3.59
N PRO A 221 -25.85 -8.86 -4.52
CA PRO A 221 -25.75 -8.22 -5.83
C PRO A 221 -25.47 -6.72 -5.77
N GLU A 222 -26.08 -5.99 -4.83
CA GLU A 222 -25.86 -4.57 -4.55
C GLU A 222 -24.44 -4.33 -4.02
N GLY A 223 -23.95 -5.17 -3.09
CA GLY A 223 -22.60 -5.14 -2.57
C GLY A 223 -21.54 -5.34 -3.66
N VAL A 224 -21.76 -6.28 -4.56
CA VAL A 224 -20.90 -6.51 -5.73
C VAL A 224 -20.88 -5.28 -6.64
N ARG A 225 -22.03 -4.64 -6.90
CA ARG A 225 -22.10 -3.42 -7.71
C ARG A 225 -21.37 -2.25 -7.05
N LEU A 226 -21.57 -2.04 -5.75
CA LEU A 226 -20.88 -0.98 -4.99
C LEU A 226 -19.36 -1.18 -5.02
N ARG A 227 -18.88 -2.40 -4.71
CA ARG A 227 -17.44 -2.70 -4.73
C ARG A 227 -16.85 -2.49 -6.12
N ARG A 228 -17.52 -2.98 -7.19
CA ARG A 228 -17.06 -2.78 -8.57
C ARG A 228 -16.96 -1.29 -8.91
N HIS A 229 -17.98 -0.51 -8.54
CA HIS A 229 -17.97 0.95 -8.75
C HIS A 229 -16.80 1.64 -8.04
N ILE A 230 -16.52 1.27 -6.79
CA ILE A 230 -15.36 1.79 -6.03
C ILE A 230 -14.05 1.42 -6.73
N GLU A 231 -13.88 0.16 -7.15
CA GLU A 231 -12.66 -0.28 -7.86
C GLU A 231 -12.48 0.42 -9.21
N ASP A 232 -13.55 0.58 -9.99
CA ASP A 232 -13.52 1.26 -11.28
C ASP A 232 -13.18 2.75 -11.12
N ARG A 233 -13.76 3.43 -10.10
CA ARG A 233 -13.40 4.81 -9.76
C ARG A 233 -11.95 4.92 -9.26
N THR A 234 -11.50 3.97 -8.45
CA THR A 234 -10.11 3.91 -7.98
C THR A 234 -9.14 3.81 -9.15
N ASP A 235 -9.43 2.94 -10.12
CA ASP A 235 -8.60 2.78 -11.31
C ASP A 235 -8.62 4.05 -12.18
N ARG A 236 -9.78 4.70 -12.35
CA ARG A 236 -9.87 6.00 -13.04
C ARG A 236 -9.04 7.08 -12.34
N LEU A 237 -9.06 7.15 -11.01
CA LEU A 237 -8.25 8.10 -10.24
C LEU A 237 -6.75 7.79 -10.29
N ALA A 238 -6.36 6.55 -10.58
CA ALA A 238 -4.96 6.17 -10.75
C ALA A 238 -4.44 6.39 -12.18
N LEU A 239 -5.33 6.52 -13.16
CA LEU A 239 -4.99 6.65 -14.59
C LEU A 239 -4.01 7.78 -14.91
N PRO A 240 -4.07 8.99 -14.31
CA PRO A 240 -3.16 10.08 -14.69
C PRO A 240 -1.68 9.70 -14.62
N ALA A 241 -1.28 8.88 -13.64
CA ALA A 241 0.08 8.39 -13.52
C ALA A 241 0.52 7.54 -14.72
N TYR A 242 -0.36 6.68 -15.24
CA TYR A 242 -0.05 5.77 -16.36
C TYR A 242 -0.36 6.36 -17.73
N ALA A 243 -1.20 7.39 -17.81
CA ALA A 243 -1.55 8.06 -19.06
C ALA A 243 -0.32 8.66 -19.76
N ALA A 244 0.69 9.11 -19.00
CA ALA A 244 1.96 9.64 -19.52
C ALA A 244 2.83 8.59 -20.23
N LEU A 245 2.53 7.29 -20.06
CA LEU A 245 3.20 6.21 -20.79
C LEU A 245 2.55 5.98 -22.17
N GLY A 246 1.23 6.16 -22.26
CA GLY A 246 0.46 5.67 -23.40
C GLY A 246 0.26 4.15 -23.36
N ASP A 247 -0.53 3.61 -24.29
CA ASP A 247 -0.95 2.20 -24.24
C ASP A 247 0.22 1.23 -24.49
N ALA A 248 1.07 1.51 -25.48
CA ALA A 248 2.19 0.63 -25.84
C ALA A 248 3.20 0.47 -24.69
N ASP A 249 3.60 1.56 -24.04
CA ASP A 249 4.51 1.51 -22.89
C ASP A 249 3.86 0.87 -21.66
N CYS A 250 2.54 1.03 -21.47
CA CYS A 250 1.81 0.31 -20.42
C CYS A 250 1.80 -1.20 -20.66
N GLU A 251 1.59 -1.63 -21.90
CA GLU A 251 1.64 -3.05 -22.30
C GLU A 251 3.05 -3.60 -22.10
N ARG A 252 4.06 -2.86 -22.56
CA ARG A 252 5.46 -3.22 -22.37
C ARG A 252 5.83 -3.35 -20.89
N LEU A 253 5.41 -2.40 -20.05
CA LEU A 253 5.65 -2.47 -18.61
C LEU A 253 4.95 -3.69 -17.98
N ALA A 254 3.74 -4.02 -18.43
CA ALA A 254 3.00 -5.18 -17.93
C ALA A 254 3.68 -6.51 -18.29
N GLU A 255 4.23 -6.63 -19.51
CA GLU A 255 5.02 -7.79 -19.93
C GLU A 255 6.27 -7.97 -19.06
N LEU A 256 6.97 -6.87 -18.79
CA LEU A 256 8.22 -6.88 -18.04
C LEU A 256 8.05 -7.04 -16.52
N ALA A 257 6.86 -6.78 -15.98
CA ALA A 257 6.63 -6.73 -14.53
C ALA A 257 6.70 -8.11 -13.85
N SER A 258 6.32 -9.19 -14.55
CA SER A 258 6.13 -10.51 -13.93
C SER A 258 7.39 -11.05 -13.22
N PRO A 259 8.59 -11.04 -13.84
CA PRO A 259 9.80 -11.55 -13.20
C PRO A 259 10.16 -10.83 -11.89
N PHE A 260 9.87 -9.52 -11.79
CA PHE A 260 10.15 -8.75 -10.56
C PHE A 260 9.25 -9.18 -9.41
N GLY A 261 7.95 -9.39 -9.68
CA GLY A 261 7.02 -9.88 -8.69
C GLY A 261 7.36 -11.29 -8.23
N GLN A 262 7.72 -12.17 -9.17
CA GLN A 262 8.13 -13.56 -8.90
C GLN A 262 9.38 -13.62 -8.02
N ALA A 263 10.43 -12.86 -8.37
CA ALA A 263 11.68 -12.84 -7.62
C ALA A 263 11.48 -12.47 -6.14
N VAL A 264 10.59 -11.50 -5.84
CA VAL A 264 10.23 -11.13 -4.46
C VAL A 264 9.54 -12.28 -3.71
N VAL A 265 8.63 -12.99 -4.37
CA VAL A 265 7.88 -14.11 -3.79
C VAL A 265 8.81 -15.31 -3.56
N GLU A 266 9.64 -15.65 -4.53
CA GLU A 266 10.62 -16.75 -4.46
C GLU A 266 11.66 -16.52 -3.37
N ALA A 267 12.07 -15.27 -3.15
CA ALA A 267 12.94 -14.88 -2.04
C ALA A 267 12.26 -14.92 -0.65
N GLY A 268 10.97 -15.28 -0.59
CA GLY A 268 10.20 -15.40 0.64
C GLY A 268 9.89 -14.06 1.31
N LEU A 269 10.02 -12.94 0.59
CA LEU A 269 9.80 -11.59 1.15
C LEU A 269 8.33 -11.20 1.20
N LEU A 270 7.48 -11.92 0.45
CA LEU A 270 6.04 -11.77 0.49
C LEU A 270 5.41 -13.15 0.44
N LYS A 271 4.74 -13.55 1.52
CA LYS A 271 3.85 -14.70 1.48
C LYS A 271 2.50 -14.21 1.02
N LEU A 272 2.15 -14.50 -0.24
CA LEU A 272 0.75 -14.53 -0.63
C LEU A 272 0.16 -15.70 0.15
N GLY A 273 -0.79 -15.40 1.04
CA GLY A 273 -1.43 -16.40 1.91
C GLY A 273 -2.06 -17.52 1.11
#